data_AF-A0A373Q9V3-F1
#
_entry.id   AF-A0A373Q9V3-F1
#
_cell.length_a   1.000
_cell.length_b   1.000
_cell.length_c   1.000
_cell.angle_alpha   90.00
_cell.angle_beta   90.00
_cell.angle_gamma   90.00
#
_symmetry.space_group_name_H-M   'P 1'
#
loop_
_entity.id
_entity.type
_entity.pdbx_description
1 polymer ?
#
loop_
_entity_poly.entity_id
_entity_poly.type
_entity_poly.pdbx_seq_one_letter_code
_entity_poly.pdbx_strand_id
1 'polypeptide(L)'
;MRTLEHRGQKIICQYINDNFGRILAKKNIKYSILPVFSDNYIVYKCIVDGVVKYEMEDLQDSYVYITSQVPEDGWDALYNTVLHGECKTSRLKMCINHICTIINKEIADEKLAEGVPIFALMAYPQKEYTSKEWQRIALYLITCGYCKENIEIDTNGVDPKWIEKIKEYIRV
;
A
#
# COMPACT_ATOMS: atom_id res chain seq x y z
N MET A 1 -19.25 7.54 11.24
CA MET A 1 -19.23 6.45 10.23
C MET A 1 -18.59 7.00 8.99
N ARG A 2 -17.51 6.40 8.48
CA ARG A 2 -16.85 6.79 7.23
C ARG A 2 -16.89 5.61 6.25
N THR A 3 -16.97 5.89 4.95
CA THR A 3 -16.86 4.86 3.91
C THR A 3 -15.46 4.93 3.31
N LEU A 4 -14.81 3.78 3.19
CA LEU A 4 -13.53 3.57 2.52
C LEU A 4 -13.75 2.61 1.34
N GLU A 5 -12.78 2.53 0.45
CA GLU A 5 -12.75 1.60 -0.67
C GLU A 5 -11.47 0.77 -0.61
N HIS A 6 -11.59 -0.53 -0.88
CA HIS A 6 -10.46 -1.45 -1.03
C HIS A 6 -10.71 -2.28 -2.29
N ARG A 7 -9.99 -2.00 -3.39
CA ARG A 7 -10.15 -2.69 -4.68
C ARG A 7 -11.59 -2.70 -5.21
N GLY A 8 -12.28 -1.57 -5.14
CA GLY A 8 -13.69 -1.46 -5.54
C GLY A 8 -14.69 -2.03 -4.52
N GLN A 9 -14.21 -2.62 -3.43
CA GLN A 9 -15.06 -3.09 -2.33
C GLN A 9 -15.31 -1.97 -1.34
N LYS A 10 -16.58 -1.72 -1.03
CA LYS A 10 -16.97 -0.74 -0.02
C LYS A 10 -16.69 -1.26 1.39
N ILE A 11 -15.91 -0.50 2.15
CA ILE A 11 -15.59 -0.78 3.55
C ILE A 11 -16.23 0.30 4.43
N ILE A 12 -17.09 -0.09 5.36
CA ILE A 12 -17.70 0.83 6.31
C ILE A 12 -16.84 0.84 7.56
N CYS A 13 -16.31 1.99 7.93
CA CYS A 13 -15.57 2.18 9.17
C CYS A 13 -16.46 2.86 10.22
N GLN A 14 -16.59 2.19 11.35
CA GLN A 14 -17.43 2.61 12.46
C GLN A 14 -16.62 2.62 13.76
N TYR A 15 -16.71 3.72 14.50
CA TYR A 15 -16.16 3.79 15.85
C TYR A 15 -17.01 2.96 16.81
N ILE A 16 -16.36 2.23 17.69
CA ILE A 16 -16.96 1.44 18.76
C ILE A 16 -16.43 1.93 20.12
N ASN A 17 -17.24 1.81 21.17
CA ASN A 17 -16.90 2.30 22.51
C ASN A 17 -16.78 1.17 23.55
N ASP A 18 -16.90 -0.08 23.12
CA ASP A 18 -16.87 -1.29 23.92
C ASP A 18 -16.34 -2.42 23.03
N ASN A 19 -15.97 -3.55 23.64
CA ASN A 19 -15.53 -4.73 22.91
C ASN A 19 -16.60 -5.19 21.91
N PHE A 20 -16.20 -5.44 20.67
CA PHE A 20 -17.15 -5.67 19.58
C PHE A 20 -17.99 -6.94 19.79
N GLY A 21 -17.38 -8.02 20.27
CA GLY A 21 -18.09 -9.25 20.65
C GLY A 21 -19.20 -9.01 21.67
N ARG A 22 -19.00 -8.10 22.64
CA ARG A 22 -20.05 -7.69 23.60
C ARG A 22 -21.15 -6.87 22.94
N ILE A 23 -20.80 -5.99 22.01
CA ILE A 23 -21.78 -5.20 21.24
C ILE A 23 -22.69 -6.14 20.43
N LEU A 24 -22.11 -7.13 19.76
CA LEU A 24 -22.85 -8.13 19.00
C LEU A 24 -23.78 -8.95 19.90
N ALA A 25 -23.29 -9.40 21.07
CA ALA A 25 -24.09 -10.13 22.04
C ALA A 25 -25.26 -9.29 22.59
N LYS A 26 -25.03 -8.03 22.95
CA LYS A 26 -26.08 -7.09 23.40
C LYS A 26 -27.17 -6.89 22.34
N LYS A 27 -26.80 -6.93 21.06
CA LYS A 27 -27.73 -6.80 19.93
C LYS A 27 -28.33 -8.14 19.46
N ASN A 28 -28.01 -9.24 20.13
CA ASN A 28 -28.45 -10.59 19.75
C ASN A 28 -28.07 -10.96 18.29
N ILE A 29 -26.93 -10.46 17.81
CA ILE A 29 -26.42 -10.77 16.47
C ILE A 29 -25.60 -12.06 16.57
N LYS A 30 -25.95 -13.06 15.74
CA LYS A 30 -25.17 -14.29 15.64
C LYS A 30 -23.87 -14.01 14.88
N TYR A 31 -22.76 -14.43 15.47
CA TYR A 31 -21.44 -14.29 14.88
C TYR A 31 -20.59 -15.53 15.06
N SER A 32 -19.58 -15.68 14.20
CA SER A 32 -18.49 -16.64 14.32
C SER A 32 -17.18 -15.91 14.11
N ILE A 33 -16.17 -16.20 14.93
CA ILE A 33 -14.83 -15.65 14.75
C ILE A 33 -14.13 -16.48 13.67
N LEU A 34 -13.59 -15.81 12.64
CA LEU A 34 -12.81 -16.49 11.60
C LEU A 34 -11.40 -16.81 12.12
N PRO A 35 -10.81 -17.95 11.70
CA PRO A 35 -9.46 -18.34 12.12
C PRO A 35 -8.38 -17.54 11.37
N VAL A 36 -8.38 -16.22 11.55
CA VAL A 36 -7.37 -15.30 11.01
C VAL A 36 -6.42 -14.96 12.15
N PHE A 37 -5.15 -15.34 12.02
CA PHE A 37 -4.13 -15.12 13.04
C PHE A 37 -3.47 -13.76 12.82
N SER A 38 -3.87 -12.76 13.62
CA SER A 38 -3.30 -11.42 13.61
C SER A 38 -3.26 -10.87 15.03
N ASP A 39 -2.18 -10.18 15.38
CA ASP A 39 -2.06 -9.47 16.66
C ASP A 39 -2.78 -8.10 16.63
N ASN A 40 -3.20 -7.65 15.45
CA ASN A 40 -3.74 -6.30 15.24
C ASN A 40 -5.25 -6.25 15.12
N TYR A 41 -5.90 -7.35 14.74
CA TYR A 41 -7.34 -7.36 14.49
C TYR A 41 -7.97 -8.74 14.67
N ILE A 42 -9.28 -8.76 14.93
CA ILE A 42 -10.11 -9.98 14.97
C ILE A 42 -11.19 -9.86 13.91
N VAL A 43 -11.42 -10.92 13.14
CA VAL A 43 -12.46 -10.94 12.10
C VAL A 43 -13.67 -11.76 12.54
N TYR A 44 -14.82 -11.13 12.56
CA TYR A 44 -16.11 -11.73 12.82
C TYR A 44 -16.89 -11.90 11.52
N LYS A 45 -17.52 -13.06 11.34
CA LYS A 45 -18.55 -13.28 10.33
C LYS A 45 -19.91 -13.21 11.01
N CYS A 46 -20.70 -12.22 10.64
CA CYS A 46 -22.00 -11.90 11.21
C CYS A 46 -23.11 -12.11 10.17
N ILE A 47 -24.31 -12.46 10.63
CA ILE A 47 -25.52 -12.49 9.79
C ILE A 47 -26.46 -11.42 10.31
N VAL A 48 -26.69 -10.39 9.49
CA VAL A 48 -27.57 -9.26 9.81
C VAL A 48 -28.64 -9.21 8.73
N ASP A 49 -29.91 -9.37 9.11
CA ASP A 49 -31.07 -9.37 8.20
C ASP A 49 -30.94 -10.37 7.03
N GLY A 50 -30.35 -11.54 7.29
CA GLY A 50 -30.10 -12.58 6.28
C GLY A 50 -28.90 -12.33 5.38
N VAL A 51 -28.22 -11.18 5.52
CA VAL A 51 -27.01 -10.83 4.77
C VAL A 51 -25.78 -11.15 5.59
N VAL A 52 -24.85 -11.89 4.99
CA VAL A 52 -23.53 -12.17 5.58
C VAL A 52 -22.69 -10.90 5.50
N LYS A 53 -22.12 -10.50 6.63
CA LYS A 53 -21.13 -9.43 6.73
C LYS A 53 -19.90 -9.94 7.45
N TYR A 54 -18.77 -9.35 7.10
CA TYR A 54 -17.49 -9.55 7.75
C TYR A 54 -17.08 -8.26 8.44
N GLU A 55 -16.73 -8.36 9.71
CA GLU A 55 -16.49 -7.24 10.59
C GLU A 55 -15.13 -7.45 11.23
N MET A 56 -14.16 -6.60 10.88
CA MET A 56 -12.81 -6.62 11.40
C MET A 56 -12.70 -5.61 12.54
N GLU A 57 -12.62 -6.10 13.77
CA GLU A 57 -12.35 -5.30 14.97
C GLU A 57 -10.86 -5.00 15.04
N ASP A 58 -10.51 -3.73 15.05
CA ASP A 58 -9.16 -3.27 15.33
C ASP A 58 -8.88 -3.44 16.83
N LEU A 59 -7.74 -4.06 17.17
CA LEU A 59 -7.34 -4.27 18.56
C LEU A 59 -6.51 -3.10 19.10
N GLN A 60 -5.95 -2.26 18.21
CA GLN A 60 -5.16 -1.10 18.61
C GLN A 60 -6.04 0.14 18.79
N ASP A 61 -7.01 0.31 17.90
CA ASP A 61 -7.94 1.44 17.93
C ASP A 61 -9.39 0.99 18.13
N SER A 62 -10.25 1.86 18.63
CA SER A 62 -11.67 1.54 18.86
C SER A 62 -12.51 1.63 17.58
N TYR A 63 -12.10 0.94 16.51
CA TYR A 63 -12.80 0.90 15.23
C TYR A 63 -13.16 -0.53 14.81
N VAL A 64 -14.29 -0.64 14.10
CA VAL A 64 -14.67 -1.84 13.35
C VAL A 64 -14.82 -1.50 11.87
N TYR A 65 -14.30 -2.38 11.02
CA TYR A 65 -14.35 -2.26 9.58
C TYR A 65 -15.26 -3.36 9.01
N ILE A 66 -16.35 -2.95 8.37
CA ILE A 66 -17.44 -3.82 7.95
C ILE A 66 -17.43 -3.94 6.43
N THR A 67 -17.57 -5.17 5.94
CA THR A 67 -17.64 -5.44 4.51
C THR A 67 -18.49 -6.67 4.16
N SER A 68 -18.92 -6.78 2.90
CA SER A 68 -19.84 -7.84 2.45
C SER A 68 -19.16 -9.08 1.86
N GLN A 69 -17.86 -9.00 1.55
CA GLN A 69 -17.11 -10.08 0.91
C GLN A 69 -15.73 -10.23 1.56
N VAL A 70 -15.15 -11.42 1.45
CA VAL A 70 -13.77 -11.65 1.90
C VAL A 70 -12.81 -10.95 0.93
N PRO A 71 -11.83 -10.16 1.38
CA PRO A 71 -10.86 -9.53 0.50
C PRO A 71 -10.06 -10.56 -0.29
N GLU A 72 -10.00 -10.41 -1.62
CA GLU A 72 -9.31 -11.35 -2.50
C GLU A 72 -7.80 -11.43 -2.24
N ASP A 73 -7.21 -10.32 -1.79
CA ASP A 73 -5.80 -10.17 -1.45
C ASP A 73 -5.50 -10.36 0.05
N GLY A 74 -6.50 -10.79 0.83
CA GLY A 74 -6.36 -11.13 2.24
C GLY A 74 -6.67 -9.99 3.21
N TRP A 75 -6.89 -10.37 4.47
CA TRP A 75 -7.29 -9.44 5.54
C TRP A 75 -6.21 -8.42 5.89
N ASP A 76 -4.92 -8.80 5.82
CA ASP A 76 -3.82 -7.87 6.08
C ASP A 76 -3.74 -6.75 5.03
N ALA A 77 -4.04 -7.06 3.77
CA ALA A 77 -4.06 -6.06 2.72
C ALA A 77 -5.21 -5.06 2.94
N LEU A 78 -6.38 -5.55 3.34
CA LEU A 78 -7.49 -4.69 3.75
C LEU A 78 -7.15 -3.86 5.00
N TYR A 79 -6.50 -4.46 6.00
CA TYR A 79 -6.06 -3.76 7.23
C TYR A 79 -5.10 -2.62 6.90
N ASN A 80 -4.11 -2.87 6.05
CA ASN A 80 -3.20 -1.83 5.58
C ASN A 80 -3.93 -0.71 4.82
N THR A 81 -4.91 -1.06 3.97
CA THR A 81 -5.75 -0.08 3.26
C THR A 81 -6.56 0.80 4.21
N VAL A 82 -7.11 0.24 5.29
CA VAL A 82 -7.90 1.06 6.23
C VAL A 82 -7.05 1.96 7.12
N LEU A 83 -5.82 1.55 7.45
CA LEU A 83 -4.86 2.36 8.21
C LEU A 83 -4.23 3.48 7.38
N HIS A 84 -3.80 3.16 6.17
CA HIS A 84 -2.98 4.05 5.34
C HIS A 84 -3.71 4.65 4.15
N GLY A 85 -5.00 4.31 3.99
CA GLY A 85 -5.73 4.56 2.75
C GLY A 85 -5.40 3.50 1.70
N GLU A 86 -6.23 3.41 0.66
CA GLU A 86 -5.98 2.50 -0.45
C GLU A 86 -4.68 2.89 -1.14
N CYS A 87 -3.61 2.18 -0.80
CA CYS A 87 -2.35 2.34 -1.47
C CYS A 87 -2.48 1.59 -2.79
N LYS A 88 -3.10 2.22 -3.79
CA LYS A 88 -2.92 1.87 -5.21
C LYS A 88 -1.48 2.21 -5.60
N THR A 89 -0.49 1.68 -4.89
CA THR A 89 0.90 1.73 -5.33
C THR A 89 0.94 0.86 -6.57
N SER A 90 0.97 1.50 -7.73
CA SER A 90 1.08 0.78 -9.00
C SER A 90 2.27 -0.15 -8.97
N ARG A 91 2.20 -1.25 -9.74
CA ARG A 91 3.37 -2.12 -9.94
C ARG A 91 4.55 -1.29 -10.47
N LEU A 92 4.24 -0.25 -11.26
CA LEU A 92 5.21 0.71 -11.76
C LEU A 92 5.91 1.45 -10.61
N LYS A 93 5.16 1.98 -9.64
CA LYS A 93 5.73 2.66 -8.46
C LYS A 93 6.62 1.73 -7.65
N MET A 94 6.23 0.47 -7.46
CA MET A 94 7.07 -0.52 -6.78
C MET A 94 8.38 -0.76 -7.53
N CYS A 95 8.32 -0.95 -8.85
CA CYS A 95 9.50 -1.14 -9.68
C CYS A 95 10.43 0.08 -9.65
N ILE A 96 9.88 1.30 -9.76
CA ILE A 96 10.64 2.56 -9.67
C ILE A 96 11.31 2.68 -8.30
N ASN A 97 10.57 2.48 -7.21
CA ASN A 97 11.12 2.57 -5.86
C ASN A 97 12.26 1.57 -5.65
N HIS A 98 12.09 0.32 -6.11
CA HIS A 98 13.10 -0.72 -5.96
C HIS A 98 14.42 -0.34 -6.64
N ILE A 99 14.38 0.05 -7.92
CA ILE A 99 15.60 0.43 -8.65
C ILE A 99 16.23 1.72 -8.08
N CYS A 100 15.40 2.67 -7.65
CA CYS A 100 15.86 3.89 -6.99
C CYS A 100 16.60 3.59 -5.69
N THR A 101 16.09 2.68 -4.85
CA THR A 101 16.76 2.27 -3.61
C THR A 101 18.13 1.67 -3.89
N ILE A 102 18.26 0.83 -4.92
CA ILE A 102 19.55 0.23 -5.32
C ILE A 102 20.53 1.32 -5.76
N ILE A 103 20.11 2.18 -6.69
CA ILE A 103 20.95 3.27 -7.21
C ILE A 103 21.41 4.21 -6.09
N ASN A 104 20.49 4.62 -5.21
CA ASN A 104 20.80 5.52 -4.10
C ASN A 104 21.78 4.89 -3.11
N LYS A 105 21.69 3.58 -2.88
CA LYS A 105 22.64 2.86 -2.03
C LYS A 105 24.03 2.84 -2.64
N GLU A 106 24.14 2.51 -3.92
CA GLU A 106 25.43 2.52 -4.63
C GLU A 106 26.10 3.90 -4.61
N ILE A 107 25.33 4.97 -4.85
CA ILE A 107 25.83 6.35 -4.78
C ILE A 107 26.29 6.70 -3.36
N ALA A 108 25.53 6.30 -2.34
CA ALA A 108 25.90 6.54 -0.96
C ALA A 108 27.20 5.80 -0.60
N ASP A 109 27.36 4.56 -1.04
CA ASP A 109 28.57 3.77 -0.82
C ASP A 109 29.79 4.40 -1.53
N GLU A 110 29.64 4.88 -2.78
CA GLU A 110 30.69 5.62 -3.49
C GLU A 110 31.08 6.91 -2.74
N LYS A 111 30.09 7.70 -2.32
CA LYS A 111 30.31 8.95 -1.56
C LYS A 111 31.00 8.71 -0.23
N LEU A 112 30.64 7.63 0.48
CA LEU A 112 31.31 7.24 1.71
C LEU A 112 32.77 6.86 1.46
N ALA A 113 33.04 6.14 0.36
CA ALA A 113 34.42 5.82 -0.05
C ALA A 113 35.22 7.07 -0.41
N GLU A 114 34.58 8.11 -0.96
CA GLU A 114 35.17 9.45 -1.20
C GLU A 114 35.37 10.28 0.09
N GLY A 115 34.96 9.77 1.25
CA GLY A 115 35.14 10.45 2.55
C GLY A 115 34.03 11.45 2.91
N VAL A 116 32.90 11.44 2.21
CA VAL A 116 31.75 12.29 2.56
C VAL A 116 31.15 11.83 3.89
N PRO A 117 30.96 12.72 4.88
CA PRO A 117 30.39 12.35 6.18
C PRO A 117 28.97 11.79 6.06
N ILE A 118 28.66 10.73 6.82
CA ILE A 118 27.32 10.10 6.87
C ILE A 118 26.21 11.14 7.13
N PHE A 119 26.44 12.11 8.02
CA PHE A 119 25.47 13.16 8.32
C PHE A 119 25.15 14.05 7.10
N ALA A 120 26.12 14.29 6.21
CA ALA A 120 25.88 15.02 4.98
C ALA A 120 25.03 14.20 4.00
N LEU A 121 25.19 12.87 3.98
CA LEU A 121 24.35 11.98 3.17
C LEU A 121 22.91 11.90 3.69
N MET A 122 22.73 11.90 5.02
CA MET A 122 21.41 11.89 5.66
C MET A 122 20.68 13.24 5.54
N ALA A 123 21.40 14.34 5.37
CA ALA A 123 20.84 15.69 5.27
C ALA A 123 20.49 16.12 3.83
N TYR A 124 20.79 15.31 2.81
CA TYR A 124 20.58 15.70 1.42
C TYR A 124 19.11 15.53 1.00
N PRO A 125 18.46 16.58 0.46
CA PRO A 125 17.12 16.48 -0.12
C PRO A 125 17.19 15.67 -1.42
N GLN A 126 16.07 15.08 -1.81
CA GLN A 126 15.87 14.29 -3.03
C GLN A 126 16.72 14.82 -4.21
N LYS A 127 17.80 14.09 -4.53
CA LYS A 127 18.75 14.45 -5.57
C LYS A 127 18.13 14.18 -6.94
N GLU A 128 18.31 15.09 -7.90
CA GLU A 128 18.00 14.80 -9.29
C GLU A 128 18.95 13.72 -9.83
N TYR A 129 18.38 12.65 -10.38
CA TYR A 129 19.17 11.60 -11.02
C TYR A 129 19.88 12.13 -12.27
N THR A 130 21.12 11.69 -12.46
CA THR A 130 21.91 11.91 -13.67
C THR A 130 21.35 11.12 -14.86
N SER A 131 21.75 11.46 -16.09
CA SER A 131 21.32 10.73 -17.29
C SER A 131 21.65 9.23 -17.24
N LYS A 132 22.79 8.85 -16.64
CA LYS A 132 23.18 7.44 -16.48
C LYS A 132 22.24 6.69 -15.55
N GLU A 133 21.82 7.33 -14.46
CA GLU A 133 20.87 6.75 -13.50
C GLU A 133 19.48 6.64 -14.10
N TRP A 134 19.01 7.66 -14.83
CA TRP A 134 17.75 7.57 -15.58
C TRP A 134 17.74 6.46 -16.63
N GLN A 135 18.84 6.25 -17.35
CA GLN A 135 18.98 5.12 -18.28
C GLN A 135 18.86 3.77 -17.58
N ARG A 136 19.44 3.62 -16.39
CA ARG A 136 19.33 2.38 -15.60
C ARG A 136 17.90 2.15 -15.11
N ILE A 137 17.22 3.20 -14.65
CA ILE A 137 15.80 3.14 -14.26
C ILE A 137 14.97 2.67 -15.45
N ALA A 138 15.12 3.29 -16.62
CA ALA A 138 14.39 2.92 -17.83
C ALA A 138 14.67 1.47 -18.26
N LEU A 139 15.94 1.05 -18.27
CA LEU A 139 16.31 -0.33 -18.63
C LEU A 139 15.70 -1.35 -17.67
N TYR A 140 15.73 -1.09 -16.37
CA TYR A 140 15.10 -1.96 -15.38
C TYR A 140 13.59 -2.07 -15.61
N LEU A 141 12.91 -0.97 -15.89
CA LEU A 141 11.48 -0.97 -16.20
C LEU A 141 11.16 -1.78 -17.46
N ILE A 142 12.00 -1.70 -18.50
CA ILE A 142 11.90 -2.56 -19.69
C ILE A 142 11.97 -4.04 -19.31
N THR A 143 12.94 -4.44 -18.47
CA THR A 143 13.04 -5.84 -18.01
C THR A 143 11.83 -6.29 -17.18
N CYS A 144 11.12 -5.35 -16.55
CA CYS A 144 9.88 -5.60 -15.82
C CYS A 144 8.65 -5.66 -16.74
N GLY A 145 8.82 -5.47 -18.05
CA GLY A 145 7.76 -5.50 -19.06
C GLY A 145 7.11 -4.14 -19.34
N TYR A 146 7.72 -3.03 -18.93
CA TYR A 146 7.24 -1.69 -19.25
C TYR A 146 7.80 -1.17 -20.57
N CYS A 147 6.95 -0.55 -21.38
CA CYS A 147 7.27 0.15 -22.62
C CYS A 147 6.64 1.55 -22.58
N LYS A 148 6.89 2.37 -23.61
CA LYS A 148 6.35 3.74 -23.64
C LYS A 148 4.83 3.77 -23.57
N GLU A 149 4.15 2.84 -24.23
CA GLU A 149 2.69 2.83 -24.32
C GLU A 149 2.01 2.35 -23.03
N ASN A 150 2.63 1.41 -22.30
CA ASN A 150 1.98 0.80 -21.12
C ASN A 150 2.32 1.51 -19.80
N ILE A 151 3.38 2.33 -19.77
CA ILE A 151 3.78 3.04 -18.55
C ILE A 151 2.75 4.11 -18.13
N GLU A 152 1.97 4.63 -19.09
CA GLU A 152 0.94 5.63 -18.87
C GLU A 152 -0.34 5.05 -18.23
N ILE A 153 -0.53 3.74 -18.34
CA ILE A 153 -1.75 3.05 -17.91
C ILE A 153 -1.77 2.85 -16.38
N ASP A 154 -0.60 2.78 -15.74
CA ASP A 154 -0.45 2.41 -14.32
C ASP A 154 0.46 3.39 -13.55
N THR A 155 0.11 4.68 -13.58
CA THR A 155 0.92 5.76 -12.99
C THR A 155 0.56 6.11 -11.53
N ASN A 156 -0.36 5.39 -10.91
CA ASN A 156 -0.86 5.74 -9.57
C ASN A 156 0.27 5.87 -8.53
N GLY A 157 0.39 7.07 -7.98
CA GLY A 157 1.37 7.40 -6.95
C GLY A 157 2.79 7.68 -7.44
N VAL A 158 3.03 7.73 -8.75
CA VAL A 158 4.30 8.18 -9.36
C VAL A 158 4.16 9.64 -9.79
N ASP A 159 5.18 10.46 -9.57
CA ASP A 159 5.21 11.84 -10.05
C ASP A 159 5.13 11.88 -11.60
N PRO A 160 4.16 12.58 -12.21
CA PRO A 160 4.07 12.71 -13.67
C PRO A 160 5.37 13.19 -14.33
N LYS A 161 6.15 14.05 -13.67
CA LYS A 161 7.44 14.51 -14.20
C LYS A 161 8.46 13.38 -14.33
N TRP A 162 8.40 12.41 -13.42
CA TRP A 162 9.25 11.22 -13.50
C TRP A 162 8.84 10.31 -14.65
N ILE A 163 7.53 10.17 -14.89
CA ILE A 163 7.03 9.40 -16.03
C ILE A 163 7.53 9.99 -17.34
N GLU A 164 7.41 11.31 -17.52
CA GLU A 164 7.95 11.99 -18.70
C GLU A 164 9.47 11.81 -18.81
N LYS A 165 10.18 11.91 -17.69
CA LYS A 165 11.63 11.72 -17.69
C LYS A 165 12.04 10.31 -18.08
N ILE A 166 11.37 9.28 -17.56
CA ILE A 166 11.63 7.88 -17.88
C ILE A 166 11.38 7.59 -19.36
N LYS A 167 10.31 8.16 -19.95
CA LYS A 167 9.98 7.99 -21.37
C LYS A 167 11.05 8.52 -22.32
N GLU A 168 11.81 9.54 -21.92
CA GLU A 168 12.97 10.02 -22.69
C GLU A 168 14.03 8.91 -22.89
N TYR A 169 14.13 7.97 -21.95
CA TYR A 169 15.19 6.95 -21.91
C TYR A 169 14.73 5.53 -22.28
N ILE A 170 13.43 5.22 -22.26
CA ILE A 170 12.92 3.99 -22.87
C ILE A 170 13.07 4.14 -24.38
N ARG A 171 13.96 3.36 -25.02
CA ARG A 171 14.07 3.33 -26.48
C ARG A 171 12.99 2.37 -27.03
N VAL A 172 12.35 2.80 -28.11
CA VAL A 172 11.35 2.02 -28.88
C VAL A 172 11.95 0.71 -29.34
#